data_AF-A0A1M6L8W4-F1
#
_entry.id   AF-A0A1M6L8W4-F1
#
_cell.length_a   1.000
_cell.length_b   1.000
_cell.length_c   1.000
_cell.angle_alpha   90.00
_cell.angle_beta   90.00
_cell.angle_gamma   90.00
#
_symmetry.space_group_name_H-M   'P 1'
#
loop_
_entity.id
_entity.type
_entity.pdbx_description
1 polymer ?
#
loop_
_entity_poly.entity_id
_entity_poly.type
_entity_poly.pdbx_seq_one_letter_code
_entity_poly.pdbx_strand_id
1 'polypeptide(L)'
;MEQLETLLSAVPSISIDNSLKTKLREALKVRHNNFPKEIQFDYPNRTLPVTLTGSDCSLKCAHCGGHYLKGMKPLKELKDRENFSSCLISGGCSVDGKVPILAFADELTKIKKEKAINLHSGLVDEEGAKRLASIADVVSFDFIYHDEVIKRVYKLDKTKEDYVNSYSALKKHLKVVPHICIGLYKGEIFWEYQALEKLKELGVDALSFIVFVPTKGTEFANEKPPSPLEVIDVIIKARLLFPTTPIYLGCMRPKGSYRNILDPLAVLSGVNKLVIPAPKGREMAEKLGLTIKRGSECCGLD
;
A
#
# COMPACT_ATOMS: atom_id res chain seq x y z
N MET A 1 4.80 8.96 -30.32
CA MET A 1 6.07 8.72 -29.59
C MET A 1 6.63 10.01 -29.01
N GLU A 2 6.57 11.12 -29.74
CA GLU A 2 7.07 12.44 -29.35
C GLU A 2 6.53 12.92 -28.00
N GLN A 3 5.22 12.81 -27.75
CA GLN A 3 4.62 13.24 -26.48
C GLN A 3 5.18 12.51 -25.25
N LEU A 4 5.48 11.20 -25.33
CA LEU A 4 6.06 10.48 -24.18
C LEU A 4 7.52 10.89 -23.95
N GLU A 5 8.30 11.09 -25.01
CA GLU A 5 9.69 11.54 -24.87
C GLU A 5 9.76 12.94 -24.21
N THR A 6 8.87 13.85 -24.58
CA THR A 6 8.73 15.16 -23.93
C THR A 6 8.31 15.06 -22.46
N LEU A 7 7.48 14.07 -22.10
CA LEU A 7 7.11 13.84 -20.70
C LEU A 7 8.28 13.25 -19.92
N LEU A 8 8.99 12.28 -20.49
CA LEU A 8 10.12 11.63 -19.84
C LEU A 8 11.31 12.56 -19.63
N SER A 9 11.53 13.55 -20.50
CA SER A 9 12.56 14.58 -20.27
C SER A 9 12.31 15.45 -19.04
N ALA A 10 11.08 15.44 -18.49
CA ALA A 10 10.75 16.10 -17.24
C ALA A 10 11.09 15.28 -15.99
N VAL A 11 11.43 14.00 -16.14
CA VAL A 11 11.85 13.13 -15.03
C VAL A 11 13.34 13.34 -14.79
N PRO A 12 13.78 13.77 -13.59
CA PRO A 12 15.17 14.10 -13.35
C PRO A 12 16.13 12.93 -13.55
N SER A 13 17.22 13.17 -14.28
CA SER A 13 18.50 12.44 -14.22
C SER A 13 18.40 10.91 -14.19
N ILE A 14 17.54 10.30 -15.02
CA ILE A 14 17.44 8.86 -15.18
C ILE A 14 17.33 8.46 -16.65
N SER A 15 18.17 7.51 -17.08
CA SER A 15 18.09 6.93 -18.43
C SER A 15 17.06 5.80 -18.41
N ILE A 16 16.07 5.87 -19.30
CA ILE A 16 15.02 4.87 -19.46
C ILE A 16 15.23 4.20 -20.81
N ASP A 17 15.40 2.90 -20.82
CA ASP A 17 15.60 2.15 -22.06
C ASP A 17 14.33 2.07 -22.92
N ASN A 18 14.51 1.68 -24.18
CA ASN A 18 13.40 1.60 -25.14
C ASN A 18 12.35 0.53 -24.79
N SER A 19 12.75 -0.51 -24.05
CA SER A 19 11.84 -1.57 -23.59
C SER A 19 10.85 -1.00 -22.57
N LEU A 20 11.36 -0.34 -21.52
CA LEU A 20 10.53 0.27 -20.49
C LEU A 20 9.69 1.42 -21.05
N LYS A 21 10.22 2.22 -21.97
CA LYS A 21 9.41 3.23 -22.70
C LYS A 21 8.22 2.62 -23.43
N THR A 22 8.41 1.46 -24.05
CA THR A 22 7.32 0.76 -24.77
C THR A 22 6.25 0.27 -23.79
N LYS A 23 6.67 -0.36 -22.68
CA LYS A 23 5.77 -0.79 -21.60
C LYS A 23 4.98 0.39 -20.99
N LEU A 24 5.63 1.54 -20.75
CA LEU A 24 4.98 2.75 -20.26
C LEU A 24 3.89 3.25 -21.21
N ARG A 25 4.14 3.25 -22.53
CA ARG A 25 3.12 3.64 -23.53
C ARG A 25 1.90 2.74 -23.45
N GLU A 26 2.13 1.44 -23.32
CA GLU A 26 1.05 0.45 -23.21
C GLU A 26 0.24 0.64 -21.94
N ALA A 27 0.89 0.77 -20.79
CA ALA A 27 0.23 1.01 -19.50
C ALA A 27 -0.61 2.29 -19.51
N LEU A 28 -0.06 3.39 -20.06
CA LEU A 28 -0.76 4.66 -20.19
C LEU A 28 -1.98 4.54 -21.11
N LYS A 29 -1.85 3.80 -22.23
CA LYS A 29 -2.98 3.52 -23.13
C LYS A 29 -4.07 2.73 -22.43
N VAL A 30 -3.72 1.69 -21.67
CA VAL A 30 -4.68 0.92 -20.87
C VAL A 30 -5.38 1.83 -19.87
N ARG A 31 -4.66 2.70 -19.16
CA ARG A 31 -5.28 3.67 -18.25
C ARG A 31 -6.25 4.58 -18.98
N HIS A 32 -5.87 5.16 -20.11
CA HIS A 32 -6.72 6.07 -20.88
C HIS A 32 -8.01 5.42 -21.39
N ASN A 33 -7.95 4.14 -21.72
CA ASN A 33 -9.11 3.41 -22.22
C ASN A 33 -10.11 3.02 -21.13
N ASN A 34 -9.67 2.94 -19.86
CA ASN A 34 -10.46 2.35 -18.78
C ASN A 34 -10.79 3.30 -17.62
N PHE A 35 -10.15 4.48 -17.54
CA PHE A 35 -10.36 5.44 -16.45
C PHE A 35 -10.60 6.85 -16.95
N PRO A 36 -11.38 7.65 -16.19
CA PRO A 36 -11.52 9.08 -16.45
C PRO A 36 -10.16 9.80 -16.41
N LYS A 37 -10.07 10.97 -17.05
CA LYS A 37 -8.88 11.83 -17.06
C LYS A 37 -8.70 12.55 -15.71
N GLU A 38 -8.60 11.78 -14.64
CA GLU A 38 -8.39 12.28 -13.27
C GLU A 38 -7.39 11.43 -12.48
N ILE A 39 -6.87 12.02 -11.42
CA ILE A 39 -5.99 11.35 -10.46
C ILE A 39 -6.26 11.91 -9.07
N GLN A 40 -6.28 11.02 -8.07
CA GLN A 40 -6.46 11.40 -6.67
C GLN A 40 -5.11 11.58 -5.97
N PHE A 41 -4.94 12.73 -5.30
CA PHE A 41 -3.81 13.00 -4.43
C PHE A 41 -4.29 13.10 -2.98
N ASP A 42 -3.83 12.14 -2.18
CA ASP A 42 -4.23 12.05 -0.78
C ASP A 42 -3.17 12.63 0.15
N TYR A 43 -3.64 13.49 1.05
CA TYR A 43 -2.86 14.06 2.14
C TYR A 43 -3.55 13.65 3.44
N PRO A 44 -3.18 12.52 4.07
CA PRO A 44 -3.93 11.88 5.15
C PRO A 44 -3.80 12.66 6.47
N ASN A 45 -4.22 13.92 6.49
CA ASN A 45 -4.17 14.82 7.64
C ASN A 45 -5.44 14.72 8.51
N ARG A 46 -6.46 13.98 8.06
CA ARG A 46 -7.64 13.65 8.87
C ARG A 46 -7.79 12.15 9.19
N THR A 47 -6.79 11.34 8.83
CA THR A 47 -6.65 9.97 9.35
C THR A 47 -5.66 9.93 10.49
N LEU A 48 -6.12 9.50 11.66
CA LEU A 48 -5.25 9.27 12.82
C LEU A 48 -4.69 7.84 12.82
N PRO A 49 -3.37 7.62 12.78
CA PRO A 49 -2.79 6.30 12.96
C PRO A 49 -2.82 5.90 14.45
N VAL A 50 -3.48 4.79 14.76
CA VAL A 50 -3.70 4.29 16.12
C VAL A 50 -3.14 2.88 16.29
N THR A 51 -2.37 2.65 17.36
CA THR A 51 -1.85 1.33 17.73
C THR A 51 -2.64 0.73 18.90
N LEU A 52 -2.98 -0.54 18.79
CA LEU A 52 -3.64 -1.34 19.84
C LEU A 52 -2.65 -1.92 20.86
N THR A 53 -1.37 -2.03 20.51
CA THR A 53 -0.36 -2.70 21.35
C THR A 53 0.79 -1.78 21.75
N GLY A 54 0.69 -0.48 21.47
CA GLY A 54 1.83 0.43 21.61
C GLY A 54 2.96 0.03 20.67
N SER A 55 4.18 -0.12 21.19
CA SER A 55 5.35 -0.58 20.41
C SER A 55 5.55 -2.09 20.41
N ASP A 56 4.72 -2.84 21.14
CA ASP A 56 4.95 -4.26 21.36
C ASP A 56 4.52 -5.07 20.14
N CYS A 57 5.44 -5.88 19.60
CA CYS A 57 5.23 -6.76 18.46
C CYS A 57 6.11 -8.01 18.61
N SER A 58 5.49 -9.20 18.59
CA SER A 58 6.19 -10.48 18.79
C SER A 58 7.07 -10.85 17.60
N LEU A 59 6.65 -10.49 16.38
CA LEU A 59 7.33 -10.92 15.15
C LEU A 59 8.69 -10.27 14.94
N LYS A 60 8.87 -9.01 15.35
CA LYS A 60 10.11 -8.23 15.13
C LYS A 60 10.65 -8.39 13.70
N CYS A 61 9.75 -8.20 12.72
CA CYS A 61 10.02 -8.42 11.29
C CYS A 61 11.32 -7.74 10.83
N ALA A 62 12.06 -8.36 9.91
CA ALA A 62 13.37 -7.90 9.48
C ALA A 62 13.36 -6.46 8.93
N HIS A 63 12.27 -6.03 8.28
CA HIS A 63 12.15 -4.71 7.65
C HIS A 63 11.71 -3.57 8.60
N CYS A 64 10.99 -3.89 9.69
CA CYS A 64 10.44 -2.86 10.59
C CYS A 64 10.83 -3.04 12.06
N GLY A 65 10.99 -4.28 12.56
CA GLY A 65 11.31 -4.55 13.96
C GLY A 65 10.32 -3.96 14.97
N GLY A 66 9.08 -3.65 14.56
CA GLY A 66 8.11 -2.89 15.37
C GLY A 66 8.30 -1.36 15.35
N HIS A 67 9.28 -0.84 14.62
CA HIS A 67 9.60 0.58 14.52
C HIS A 67 8.40 1.44 14.09
N TYR A 68 7.63 0.98 13.11
CA TYR A 68 6.50 1.75 12.56
C TYR A 68 5.39 2.01 13.57
N LEU A 69 5.24 1.15 14.58
CA LEU A 69 4.24 1.33 15.64
C LEU A 69 4.56 2.51 16.56
N LYS A 70 5.84 2.89 16.67
CA LYS A 70 6.28 4.00 17.56
C LYS A 70 5.76 5.36 17.10
N GLY A 71 5.41 5.50 15.82
CA GLY A 71 4.82 6.73 15.28
C GLY A 71 3.29 6.77 15.39
N MET A 72 2.66 5.72 15.95
CA MET A 72 1.22 5.61 16.08
C MET A 72 0.78 5.98 17.49
N LYS A 73 -0.43 6.53 17.60
CA LYS A 73 -1.00 6.90 18.90
C LYS A 73 -1.65 5.69 19.59
N PRO A 74 -1.38 5.40 20.86
CA PRO A 74 -2.08 4.32 21.56
C PRO A 74 -3.59 4.57 21.64
N LEU A 75 -4.41 3.52 21.44
CA LEU A 75 -5.89 3.62 21.50
C LEU A 75 -6.39 4.26 22.81
N LYS A 76 -5.81 3.86 23.94
CA LYS A 76 -6.13 4.39 25.27
C LYS A 76 -5.87 5.90 25.45
N GLU A 77 -5.10 6.51 24.55
CA GLU A 77 -4.76 7.94 24.59
C GLU A 77 -5.66 8.77 23.66
N LEU A 78 -6.59 8.14 22.94
CA LEU A 78 -7.58 8.85 22.13
C LEU A 78 -8.49 9.68 23.04
N LYS A 79 -8.67 10.95 22.67
CA LYS A 79 -9.61 11.86 23.33
C LYS A 79 -10.80 12.08 22.40
N ASP A 80 -12.00 12.12 22.97
CA ASP A 80 -13.27 12.27 22.23
C ASP A 80 -13.32 13.52 21.32
N ARG A 81 -12.51 14.54 21.59
CA ARG A 81 -12.52 15.84 20.89
C ARG A 81 -11.45 16.00 19.81
N GLU A 82 -10.76 14.93 19.41
CA GLU A 82 -9.75 15.02 18.36
C GLU A 82 -10.36 15.17 16.96
N ASN A 83 -9.86 16.15 16.22
CA ASN A 83 -10.38 16.53 14.91
C ASN A 83 -9.82 15.62 13.79
N PHE A 84 -10.21 14.34 13.81
CA PHE A 84 -10.00 13.40 12.72
C PHE A 84 -11.35 12.87 12.20
N SER A 85 -11.41 12.48 10.93
CA SER A 85 -12.58 11.84 10.29
C SER A 85 -12.42 10.34 10.18
N SER A 86 -11.19 9.83 10.23
CA SER A 86 -10.92 8.40 10.18
C SER A 86 -9.75 7.97 11.07
N CYS A 87 -9.67 6.68 11.33
CA CYS A 87 -8.54 6.04 11.97
C CYS A 87 -7.92 4.96 11.06
N LEU A 88 -6.59 4.91 11.04
CA LEU A 88 -5.87 3.72 10.62
C LEU A 88 -5.49 2.94 11.88
N ILE A 89 -6.17 1.83 12.15
CA ILE A 89 -5.92 1.00 13.32
C ILE A 89 -4.97 -0.14 12.94
N SER A 90 -3.91 -0.30 13.72
CA SER A 90 -2.98 -1.42 13.61
C SER A 90 -2.44 -1.80 14.99
N GLY A 91 -1.46 -2.68 15.03
CA GLY A 91 -0.76 -3.09 16.23
C GLY A 91 0.33 -4.08 15.88
N GLY A 92 1.10 -4.49 16.88
CA GLY A 92 2.05 -5.55 16.73
C GLY A 92 1.35 -6.89 16.54
N CYS A 93 1.91 -7.68 15.64
CA CYS A 93 1.43 -9.03 15.41
C CYS A 93 1.89 -9.97 16.54
N SER A 94 1.01 -10.90 16.89
CA SER A 94 1.36 -12.10 17.65
C SER A 94 2.27 -13.03 16.84
N VAL A 95 2.75 -14.11 17.48
CA VAL A 95 3.52 -15.18 16.81
C VAL A 95 2.75 -15.88 15.69
N ASP A 96 1.42 -15.76 15.67
CA ASP A 96 0.56 -16.29 14.60
C ASP A 96 0.31 -15.29 13.47
N GLY A 97 0.92 -14.11 13.52
CA GLY A 97 0.76 -13.08 12.50
C GLY A 97 -0.55 -12.30 12.59
N LYS A 98 -1.27 -12.39 13.72
CA LYS A 98 -2.54 -11.69 13.96
C LYS A 98 -2.34 -10.42 14.78
N VAL A 99 -3.06 -9.34 14.47
CA VAL A 99 -3.18 -8.17 15.36
C VAL A 99 -4.38 -8.39 16.30
N PRO A 100 -4.30 -8.07 17.61
CA PRO A 100 -5.35 -8.39 18.59
C PRO A 100 -6.58 -7.47 18.50
N ILE A 101 -7.08 -7.18 17.30
CA ILE A 101 -8.17 -6.21 17.04
C ILE A 101 -9.45 -6.60 17.78
N LEU A 102 -9.79 -7.89 17.79
CA LEU A 102 -11.04 -8.37 18.39
C LEU A 102 -11.08 -8.23 19.91
N ALA A 103 -9.93 -8.06 20.57
CA ALA A 103 -9.88 -7.74 22.00
C ALA A 103 -10.38 -6.32 22.30
N PHE A 104 -10.41 -5.44 21.28
CA PHE A 104 -10.85 -4.04 21.37
C PHE A 104 -12.15 -3.80 20.58
N ALA A 105 -12.90 -4.86 20.25
CA ALA A 105 -14.06 -4.76 19.37
C ALA A 105 -15.10 -3.74 19.83
N ASP A 106 -15.40 -3.68 21.14
CA ASP A 106 -16.40 -2.76 21.69
C ASP A 106 -15.97 -1.29 21.58
N GLU A 107 -14.70 -1.00 21.85
CA GLU A 107 -14.12 0.35 21.73
C GLU A 107 -14.10 0.80 20.26
N LEU A 108 -13.62 -0.07 19.37
CA LEU A 108 -13.55 0.23 17.95
C LEU A 108 -14.94 0.37 17.31
N THR A 109 -15.93 -0.43 17.74
CA THR A 109 -17.32 -0.29 17.28
C THR A 109 -17.92 1.06 17.70
N LYS A 110 -17.57 1.58 18.88
CA LYS A 110 -17.97 2.93 19.29
C LYS A 110 -17.35 3.99 18.38
N ILE A 111 -16.06 3.88 18.09
CA ILE A 111 -15.36 4.81 17.17
C ILE A 111 -15.99 4.78 15.77
N LYS A 112 -16.30 3.58 15.25
CA LYS A 112 -16.88 3.38 13.90
C LYS A 112 -18.19 4.16 13.69
N LYS A 113 -18.96 4.42 14.75
CA LYS A 113 -20.23 5.16 14.65
C LYS A 113 -20.04 6.59 14.15
N GLU A 114 -18.86 7.17 14.37
CA GLU A 114 -18.58 8.57 14.07
C GLU A 114 -17.41 8.75 13.09
N LYS A 115 -16.55 7.74 12.96
CA LYS A 115 -15.26 7.82 12.26
C LYS A 115 -15.08 6.61 11.37
N ALA A 116 -14.57 6.82 10.16
CA ALA A 116 -14.23 5.69 9.29
C ALA A 116 -13.01 4.94 9.83
N ILE A 117 -13.00 3.61 9.73
CA ILE A 117 -11.93 2.75 10.23
C ILE A 117 -11.31 1.96 9.08
N ASN A 118 -10.02 2.19 8.87
CA ASN A 118 -9.14 1.35 8.06
C ASN A 118 -8.30 0.46 8.97
N LEU A 119 -8.39 -0.86 8.82
CA LEU A 119 -7.58 -1.80 9.59
C LEU A 119 -6.38 -2.32 8.81
N HIS A 120 -5.26 -2.47 9.51
CA HIS A 120 -4.22 -3.43 9.17
C HIS A 120 -4.34 -4.62 10.14
N SER A 121 -4.98 -5.70 9.70
CA SER A 121 -5.43 -6.80 10.57
C SER A 121 -4.36 -7.85 10.91
N GLY A 122 -3.30 -7.94 10.11
CA GLY A 122 -2.54 -9.18 10.01
C GLY A 122 -3.42 -10.32 9.48
N LEU A 123 -3.01 -11.56 9.71
CA LEU A 123 -3.75 -12.76 9.30
C LEU A 123 -5.04 -12.93 10.10
N VAL A 124 -6.06 -13.48 9.45
CA VAL A 124 -7.37 -13.74 10.05
C VAL A 124 -7.97 -15.03 9.53
N ASP A 125 -8.84 -15.64 10.33
CA ASP A 125 -9.71 -16.74 9.90
C ASP A 125 -11.09 -16.18 9.49
N GLU A 126 -11.97 -17.06 9.01
CA GLU A 126 -13.31 -16.70 8.53
C GLU A 126 -14.18 -16.06 9.62
N GLU A 127 -14.13 -16.58 10.85
CA GLU A 127 -14.88 -16.02 11.97
C GLU A 127 -14.35 -14.63 12.34
N GLY A 128 -13.02 -14.48 12.41
CA GLY A 128 -12.37 -13.21 12.64
C GLY A 128 -12.73 -12.18 11.56
N ALA A 129 -12.66 -12.56 10.28
CA ALA A 129 -13.03 -11.70 9.17
C ALA A 129 -14.48 -11.19 9.27
N LYS A 130 -15.44 -12.08 9.57
CA LYS A 130 -16.84 -11.71 9.78
C LYS A 130 -17.00 -10.71 10.93
N ARG A 131 -16.28 -10.90 12.04
CA ARG A 131 -16.32 -9.97 13.18
C ARG A 131 -15.68 -8.63 12.82
N LEU A 132 -14.58 -8.61 12.08
CA LEU A 132 -13.92 -7.38 11.64
C LEU A 132 -14.79 -6.52 10.73
N ALA A 133 -15.67 -7.12 9.91
CA ALA A 133 -16.63 -6.39 9.08
C ALA A 133 -17.56 -5.46 9.90
N SER A 134 -17.91 -5.86 11.13
CA SER A 134 -18.70 -5.01 12.02
C SER A 134 -17.92 -3.81 12.57
N ILE A 135 -16.57 -3.87 12.55
CA ILE A 135 -15.68 -2.90 13.18
C ILE A 135 -15.05 -1.94 12.16
N ALA A 136 -14.87 -2.37 10.92
CA ALA A 136 -14.11 -1.62 9.91
C ALA A 136 -14.90 -1.29 8.65
N ASP A 137 -14.53 -0.20 7.99
CA ASP A 137 -15.05 0.17 6.67
C ASP A 137 -14.19 -0.44 5.56
N VAL A 138 -12.88 -0.55 5.81
CA VAL A 138 -11.93 -1.15 4.88
C VAL A 138 -10.80 -1.85 5.64
N VAL A 139 -10.22 -2.87 5.02
CA VAL A 139 -8.97 -3.49 5.46
C VAL A 139 -7.88 -3.25 4.43
N SER A 140 -6.82 -2.54 4.82
CA SER A 140 -5.53 -2.53 4.13
C SER A 140 -4.75 -3.79 4.49
N PHE A 141 -4.78 -4.79 3.63
CA PHE A 141 -4.20 -6.11 3.91
C PHE A 141 -2.83 -6.29 3.24
N ASP A 142 -1.76 -6.46 4.01
CA ASP A 142 -0.44 -6.78 3.45
C ASP A 142 -0.47 -8.19 2.84
N PHE A 143 -0.47 -8.28 1.51
CA PHE A 143 -0.62 -9.54 0.78
C PHE A 143 0.74 -10.07 0.32
N ILE A 144 1.21 -11.14 0.96
CA ILE A 144 2.49 -11.78 0.66
C ILE A 144 2.23 -13.17 0.08
N TYR A 145 2.80 -13.45 -1.10
CA TYR A 145 2.58 -14.71 -1.80
C TYR A 145 3.89 -15.47 -2.04
N HIS A 146 4.70 -15.63 -0.99
CA HIS A 146 5.96 -16.39 -1.04
C HIS A 146 6.42 -16.85 0.35
N ASP A 147 6.59 -18.17 0.54
CA ASP A 147 6.85 -18.77 1.84
C ASP A 147 8.18 -18.29 2.46
N GLU A 148 9.27 -18.25 1.70
CA GLU A 148 10.54 -17.75 2.23
C GLU A 148 10.48 -16.26 2.60
N VAL A 149 9.68 -15.44 1.92
CA VAL A 149 9.54 -14.01 2.28
C VAL A 149 8.79 -13.91 3.61
N ILE A 150 7.74 -14.69 3.80
CA ILE A 150 6.98 -14.76 5.06
C ILE A 150 7.91 -15.20 6.20
N LYS A 151 8.64 -16.30 6.00
CA LYS A 151 9.55 -16.86 6.99
C LYS A 151 10.72 -15.93 7.33
N ARG A 152 11.37 -15.33 6.33
CA ARG A 152 12.59 -14.53 6.54
C ARG A 152 12.30 -13.09 6.94
N VAL A 153 11.30 -12.47 6.33
CA VAL A 153 10.96 -11.07 6.62
C VAL A 153 10.05 -10.98 7.84
N TYR A 154 8.94 -11.72 7.87
CA TYR A 154 7.99 -11.64 8.98
C TYR A 154 8.34 -12.55 10.16
N LYS A 155 9.31 -13.47 9.99
CA LYS A 155 9.71 -14.43 11.04
C LYS A 155 8.53 -15.29 11.49
N LEU A 156 7.71 -15.65 10.53
CA LEU A 156 6.41 -16.25 10.74
C LEU A 156 6.40 -17.66 10.15
N ASP A 157 5.99 -18.64 10.97
CA ASP A 157 5.80 -20.03 10.53
C ASP A 157 4.42 -20.19 9.88
N LYS A 158 4.26 -19.52 8.73
CA LYS A 158 3.05 -19.50 7.89
C LYS A 158 3.46 -19.59 6.43
N THR A 159 2.48 -19.91 5.60
CA THR A 159 2.62 -20.10 4.16
C THR A 159 1.88 -19.01 3.41
N LYS A 160 2.15 -18.87 2.12
CA LYS A 160 1.39 -18.02 1.21
C LYS A 160 -0.11 -18.36 1.18
N GLU A 161 -0.47 -19.61 1.44
CA GLU A 161 -1.89 -20.02 1.50
C GLU A 161 -2.60 -19.44 2.72
N ASP A 162 -1.91 -19.19 3.83
CA ASP A 162 -2.49 -18.49 4.99
C ASP A 162 -2.89 -17.04 4.63
N TYR A 163 -2.12 -16.38 3.77
CA TYR A 163 -2.44 -15.06 3.24
C TYR A 163 -3.60 -15.11 2.24
N VAL A 164 -3.64 -16.11 1.36
CA VAL A 164 -4.77 -16.34 0.43
C VAL A 164 -6.07 -16.59 1.21
N ASN A 165 -6.02 -17.44 2.23
CA ASN A 165 -7.16 -17.76 3.08
C ASN A 165 -7.66 -16.52 3.85
N SER A 166 -6.73 -15.75 4.45
CA SER A 166 -7.06 -14.51 5.16
C SER A 166 -7.70 -13.47 4.23
N TYR A 167 -7.11 -13.24 3.05
CA TYR A 167 -7.64 -12.31 2.05
C TYR A 167 -9.04 -12.73 1.58
N SER A 168 -9.22 -14.01 1.26
CA SER A 168 -10.48 -14.55 0.78
C SER A 168 -11.57 -14.50 1.85
N ALA A 169 -11.22 -14.74 3.12
CA ALA A 169 -12.12 -14.60 4.25
C ALA A 169 -12.58 -13.14 4.42
N LEU A 170 -11.64 -12.19 4.45
CA LEU A 170 -11.95 -10.76 4.57
C LEU A 170 -12.85 -10.27 3.42
N LYS A 171 -12.49 -10.60 2.18
CA LYS A 171 -13.20 -10.11 0.99
C LYS A 171 -14.68 -10.50 0.94
N LYS A 172 -15.08 -11.61 1.59
CA LYS A 172 -16.50 -12.01 1.67
C LYS A 172 -17.36 -11.05 2.47
N HIS A 173 -16.78 -10.30 3.40
CA HIS A 173 -17.53 -9.54 4.41
C HIS A 173 -17.35 -8.03 4.33
N LEU A 174 -16.27 -7.53 3.72
CA LEU A 174 -15.98 -6.11 3.61
C LEU A 174 -14.99 -5.79 2.48
N LYS A 175 -14.83 -4.49 2.17
CA LYS A 175 -13.85 -3.99 1.20
C LYS A 175 -12.43 -4.27 1.71
N VAL A 176 -11.61 -4.88 0.85
CA VAL A 176 -10.21 -5.17 1.15
C VAL A 176 -9.32 -4.59 0.06
N VAL A 177 -8.33 -3.79 0.46
CA VAL A 177 -7.31 -3.25 -0.43
C VAL A 177 -6.00 -3.98 -0.14
N PRO A 178 -5.62 -4.98 -0.95
CA PRO A 178 -4.33 -5.63 -0.80
C PRO A 178 -3.19 -4.63 -1.02
N HIS A 179 -2.20 -4.70 -0.15
CA HIS A 179 -0.97 -3.93 -0.18
C HIS A 179 0.19 -4.86 -0.55
N ILE A 180 0.91 -4.51 -1.61
CA ILE A 180 2.16 -5.17 -1.99
C ILE A 180 3.31 -4.21 -1.69
N CYS A 181 4.22 -4.62 -0.81
CA CYS A 181 5.45 -3.89 -0.54
C CYS A 181 6.54 -4.33 -1.53
N ILE A 182 6.78 -3.52 -2.56
CA ILE A 182 7.74 -3.82 -3.61
C ILE A 182 9.16 -3.76 -3.04
N GLY A 183 9.93 -4.83 -3.24
CA GLY A 183 11.30 -4.98 -2.74
C GLY A 183 11.35 -5.32 -1.26
N LEU A 184 10.28 -5.87 -0.66
CA LEU A 184 10.23 -6.15 0.78
C LEU A 184 11.39 -7.04 1.26
N TYR A 185 11.81 -7.99 0.42
CA TYR A 185 12.95 -8.84 0.68
C TYR A 185 14.23 -8.14 0.24
N LYS A 186 14.79 -7.29 1.11
CA LYS A 186 16.10 -6.64 0.93
C LYS A 186 16.24 -5.80 -0.35
N GLY A 187 15.14 -5.32 -0.90
CA GLY A 187 15.10 -4.59 -2.17
C GLY A 187 14.95 -5.45 -3.41
N GLU A 188 15.00 -6.78 -3.28
CA GLU A 188 14.86 -7.70 -4.41
C GLU A 188 13.38 -7.87 -4.79
N ILE A 189 13.12 -7.87 -6.10
CA ILE A 189 11.79 -8.06 -6.69
C ILE A 189 11.78 -9.43 -7.36
N PHE A 190 10.90 -10.31 -6.90
CA PHE A 190 10.73 -11.64 -7.49
C PHE A 190 9.35 -12.24 -7.18
N TRP A 191 8.85 -12.05 -5.96
CA TRP A 191 7.60 -12.62 -5.50
C TRP A 191 6.39 -11.74 -5.81
N GLU A 192 6.61 -10.45 -6.03
CA GLU A 192 5.58 -9.46 -6.31
C GLU A 192 4.79 -9.82 -7.57
N TYR A 193 5.47 -10.30 -8.61
CA TYR A 193 4.81 -10.75 -9.84
C TYR A 193 3.89 -11.96 -9.59
N GLN A 194 4.31 -12.91 -8.75
CA GLN A 194 3.47 -14.06 -8.39
C GLN A 194 2.26 -13.61 -7.56
N ALA A 195 2.44 -12.64 -6.67
CA ALA A 195 1.34 -12.04 -5.90
C ALA A 195 0.33 -11.35 -6.82
N LEU A 196 0.77 -10.65 -7.87
CA LEU A 196 -0.13 -10.02 -8.85
C LEU A 196 -0.96 -11.05 -9.63
N GLU A 197 -0.35 -12.12 -10.12
CA GLU A 197 -1.08 -13.18 -10.82
C GLU A 197 -2.09 -13.84 -9.86
N LYS A 198 -1.73 -14.08 -8.60
CA LYS A 198 -2.66 -14.64 -7.62
C LYS A 198 -3.83 -13.70 -7.30
N LEU A 199 -3.57 -12.42 -7.11
CA LEU A 199 -4.62 -11.42 -6.87
C LEU A 199 -5.55 -11.25 -8.07
N LYS A 200 -5.07 -11.49 -9.29
CA LYS A 200 -5.92 -11.53 -10.50
C LYS A 200 -6.91 -12.68 -10.45
N GLU A 201 -6.49 -13.87 -10.02
CA GLU A 201 -7.39 -15.02 -9.83
C GLU A 201 -8.44 -14.76 -8.73
N LEU A 202 -8.02 -14.15 -7.62
CA LEU A 202 -8.90 -13.87 -6.48
C LEU A 202 -9.83 -12.67 -6.73
N GLY A 203 -9.47 -11.80 -7.69
CA GLY A 203 -10.09 -10.52 -7.98
C GLY A 203 -9.78 -9.46 -6.92
N VAL A 204 -9.76 -8.19 -7.30
CA VAL A 204 -9.43 -7.07 -6.40
C VAL A 204 -10.27 -5.84 -6.75
N ASP A 205 -10.79 -5.14 -5.72
CA ASP A 205 -11.55 -3.89 -5.91
C ASP A 205 -10.62 -2.69 -6.09
N ALA A 206 -9.43 -2.73 -5.48
CA ALA A 206 -8.33 -1.81 -5.67
C ALA A 206 -7.02 -2.51 -5.30
N LEU A 207 -5.88 -2.00 -5.76
CA LEU A 207 -4.55 -2.51 -5.41
C LEU A 207 -3.65 -1.37 -4.96
N SER A 208 -2.97 -1.54 -3.82
CA SER A 208 -2.06 -0.54 -3.29
C SER A 208 -0.62 -1.04 -3.31
N PHE A 209 0.29 -0.21 -3.83
CA PHE A 209 1.72 -0.46 -3.74
C PHE A 209 2.37 0.45 -2.71
N ILE A 210 3.27 -0.12 -1.94
CA ILE A 210 4.26 0.59 -1.15
C ILE A 210 5.64 0.08 -1.56
N VAL A 211 6.70 0.79 -1.16
CA VAL A 211 8.08 0.44 -1.51
C VAL A 211 8.88 0.27 -0.23
N PHE A 212 9.69 -0.78 -0.19
CA PHE A 212 10.60 -1.04 0.92
C PHE A 212 11.45 0.19 1.26
N VAL A 213 11.55 0.47 2.56
CA VAL A 213 12.39 1.53 3.13
C VAL A 213 13.37 0.89 4.11
N PRO A 214 14.69 0.96 3.86
CA PRO A 214 15.71 0.52 4.82
C PRO A 214 15.58 1.30 6.13
N THR A 215 14.95 0.70 7.13
CA THR A 215 14.56 1.38 8.35
C THR A 215 15.69 1.28 9.35
N LYS A 216 16.20 2.42 9.83
CA LYS A 216 17.33 2.46 10.77
C LYS A 216 17.04 1.61 12.02
N GLY A 217 18.01 0.78 12.40
CA GLY A 217 17.91 -0.08 13.58
C GLY A 217 17.11 -1.37 13.36
N THR A 218 16.77 -1.70 12.11
CA THR A 218 16.18 -2.99 11.72
C THR A 218 17.23 -3.90 11.09
N GLU A 219 16.90 -5.17 10.91
CA GLU A 219 17.79 -6.15 10.27
C GLU A 219 18.14 -5.75 8.84
N PHE A 220 17.19 -5.15 8.11
CA PHE A 220 17.40 -4.70 6.74
C PHE A 220 17.80 -3.21 6.64
N ALA A 221 18.31 -2.61 7.72
CA ALA A 221 18.67 -1.19 7.74
C ALA A 221 19.73 -0.77 6.72
N ASN A 222 20.62 -1.70 6.35
CA ASN A 222 21.74 -1.45 5.43
C ASN A 222 21.49 -1.96 4.00
N GLU A 223 20.32 -2.55 3.76
CA GLU A 223 19.92 -2.99 2.42
C GLU A 223 19.53 -1.77 1.56
N LYS A 224 19.43 -1.95 0.24
CA LYS A 224 19.02 -0.88 -0.68
C LYS A 224 17.56 -1.07 -1.07
N PRO A 225 16.77 0.00 -1.24
CA PRO A 225 15.46 -0.13 -1.88
C PRO A 225 15.65 -0.48 -3.37
N PRO A 226 14.64 -1.08 -4.02
CA PRO A 226 14.66 -1.29 -5.47
C PRO A 226 14.77 0.08 -6.17
N SER A 227 15.41 0.12 -7.34
CA SER A 227 15.47 1.35 -8.12
C SER A 227 14.06 1.80 -8.55
N PRO A 228 13.83 3.11 -8.78
CA PRO A 228 12.54 3.57 -9.27
C PRO A 228 12.09 2.87 -10.56
N LEU A 229 13.00 2.51 -11.47
CA LEU A 229 12.63 1.84 -12.72
C LEU A 229 12.13 0.42 -12.49
N GLU A 230 12.75 -0.33 -11.58
CA GLU A 230 12.30 -1.68 -11.23
C GLU A 230 10.92 -1.66 -10.57
N VAL A 231 10.66 -0.69 -9.68
CA VAL A 231 9.32 -0.47 -9.09
C VAL A 231 8.29 -0.16 -10.18
N ILE A 232 8.67 0.66 -11.16
CA ILE A 232 7.79 1.05 -12.26
C ILE A 232 7.47 -0.14 -13.17
N ASP A 233 8.40 -1.06 -13.41
CA ASP A 233 8.11 -2.27 -14.18
C ASP A 233 7.02 -3.12 -13.51
N VAL A 234 7.05 -3.25 -12.18
CA VAL A 234 6.00 -3.92 -11.39
C VAL A 234 4.65 -3.20 -11.51
N ILE A 235 4.64 -1.87 -11.39
CA ILE A 235 3.40 -1.08 -11.50
C ILE A 235 2.81 -1.16 -12.92
N ILE A 236 3.64 -1.13 -13.96
CA ILE A 236 3.18 -1.33 -15.35
C ILE A 236 2.56 -2.71 -15.51
N LYS A 237 3.26 -3.77 -15.07
CA LYS A 237 2.72 -5.14 -15.12
C LYS A 237 1.38 -5.23 -14.40
N ALA A 238 1.22 -4.56 -13.25
CA ALA A 238 -0.06 -4.49 -12.56
C ALA A 238 -1.13 -3.76 -13.38
N ARG A 239 -0.85 -2.58 -13.97
CA ARG A 239 -1.81 -1.88 -14.83
C ARG A 239 -2.27 -2.74 -16.01
N LEU A 240 -1.36 -3.49 -16.62
CA LEU A 240 -1.70 -4.39 -17.74
C LEU A 240 -2.54 -5.59 -17.28
N LEU A 241 -2.26 -6.16 -16.11
CA LEU A 241 -3.04 -7.28 -15.54
C LEU A 241 -4.41 -6.85 -15.03
N PHE A 242 -4.53 -5.62 -14.54
CA PHE A 242 -5.71 -5.05 -13.91
C PHE A 242 -6.17 -3.79 -14.67
N PRO A 243 -6.72 -3.94 -15.89
CA PRO A 243 -7.02 -2.79 -16.76
C PRO A 243 -8.10 -1.87 -16.19
N THR A 244 -9.03 -2.40 -15.40
CA THR A 244 -10.18 -1.67 -14.82
C THR A 244 -10.11 -1.52 -13.31
N THR A 245 -9.11 -2.08 -12.63
CA THR A 245 -8.94 -1.94 -11.17
C THR A 245 -8.15 -0.66 -10.84
N PRO A 246 -8.62 0.17 -9.88
CA PRO A 246 -7.86 1.27 -9.33
C PRO A 246 -6.52 0.82 -8.73
N ILE A 247 -5.43 1.47 -9.12
CA ILE A 247 -4.07 1.21 -8.61
C ILE A 247 -3.57 2.43 -7.85
N TYR A 248 -3.09 2.22 -6.64
CA TYR A 248 -2.61 3.26 -5.73
C TYR A 248 -1.11 3.13 -5.50
N LEU A 249 -0.43 4.27 -5.36
CA LEU A 249 0.91 4.34 -4.79
C LEU A 249 0.82 4.97 -3.39
N GLY A 250 0.91 4.12 -2.38
CA GLY A 250 0.75 4.43 -0.96
C GLY A 250 1.91 5.25 -0.37
N CYS A 251 1.76 5.68 0.88
CA CYS A 251 2.64 6.66 1.51
C CYS A 251 4.05 6.15 1.82
N MET A 252 4.22 4.85 2.06
CA MET A 252 5.50 4.25 2.42
C MET A 252 6.33 3.98 1.16
N ARG A 253 7.35 4.81 0.96
CA ARG A 253 8.40 4.68 -0.07
C ARG A 253 9.57 5.60 0.28
N PRO A 254 10.81 5.32 -0.18
CA PRO A 254 11.97 6.16 0.12
C PRO A 254 11.70 7.65 -0.19
N LYS A 255 12.26 8.56 0.60
CA LYS A 255 12.02 10.01 0.52
C LYS A 255 12.99 10.68 -0.47
N GLY A 256 12.86 12.01 -0.62
CA GLY A 256 13.83 12.84 -1.34
C GLY A 256 13.84 12.59 -2.85
N SER A 257 15.04 12.54 -3.44
CA SER A 257 15.24 12.37 -4.89
C SER A 257 14.55 11.13 -5.44
N TYR A 258 14.46 10.06 -4.65
CA TYR A 258 13.77 8.83 -5.03
C TYR A 258 12.31 9.07 -5.46
N ARG A 259 11.52 9.82 -4.67
CA ARG A 259 10.12 10.13 -5.03
C ARG A 259 10.02 11.09 -6.20
N ASN A 260 10.98 12.01 -6.36
CA ASN A 260 11.01 12.92 -7.50
C ASN A 260 11.22 12.18 -8.84
N ILE A 261 11.72 10.94 -8.80
CA ILE A 261 11.82 10.05 -9.95
C ILE A 261 10.61 9.10 -10.01
N LEU A 262 10.29 8.43 -8.90
CA LEU A 262 9.25 7.41 -8.87
C LEU A 262 7.85 7.97 -9.13
N ASP A 263 7.46 9.04 -8.43
CA ASP A 263 6.09 9.56 -8.50
C ASP A 263 5.67 10.01 -9.91
N PRO A 264 6.47 10.79 -10.69
CA PRO A 264 6.08 11.11 -12.07
C PRO A 264 6.02 9.87 -12.97
N LEU A 265 6.94 8.91 -12.81
CA LEU A 265 6.88 7.67 -13.57
C LEU A 265 5.65 6.81 -13.20
N ALA A 266 5.23 6.83 -11.93
CA ALA A 266 4.05 6.10 -11.48
C ALA A 266 2.78 6.69 -12.12
N VAL A 267 2.69 8.02 -12.18
CA VAL A 267 1.63 8.73 -12.91
C VAL A 267 1.60 8.31 -14.38
N LEU A 268 2.76 8.26 -15.05
CA LEU A 268 2.88 7.77 -16.44
C LEU A 268 2.53 6.28 -16.59
N SER A 269 2.76 5.48 -15.56
CA SER A 269 2.40 4.06 -15.52
C SER A 269 0.91 3.82 -15.28
N GLY A 270 0.13 4.89 -15.09
CA GLY A 270 -1.32 4.83 -15.02
C GLY A 270 -1.89 4.52 -13.65
N VAL A 271 -1.19 4.85 -12.56
CA VAL A 271 -1.80 4.82 -11.22
C VAL A 271 -2.95 5.83 -11.11
N ASN A 272 -3.96 5.50 -10.31
CA ASN A 272 -5.15 6.34 -10.11
C ASN A 272 -5.05 7.22 -8.86
N LYS A 273 -4.21 6.85 -7.89
CA LYS A 273 -4.07 7.54 -6.60
C LYS A 273 -2.61 7.59 -6.17
N LEU A 274 -2.13 8.75 -5.71
CA LEU A 274 -0.83 8.91 -5.02
C LEU A 274 -1.05 9.50 -3.64
N VAL A 275 -0.47 8.86 -2.62
CA VAL A 275 -0.47 9.40 -1.27
C VAL A 275 0.79 10.23 -1.04
N ILE A 276 0.60 11.49 -0.64
CA ILE A 276 1.64 12.50 -0.42
C ILE A 276 2.59 12.58 -1.63
N PRO A 277 2.08 13.03 -2.81
CA PRO A 277 2.88 13.09 -4.03
C PRO A 277 4.00 14.12 -3.91
N ALA A 278 5.19 13.75 -4.40
CA ALA A 278 6.29 14.68 -4.59
C ALA A 278 5.93 15.75 -5.65
N PRO A 279 6.60 16.93 -5.64
CA PRO A 279 6.34 17.98 -6.62
C PRO A 279 6.33 17.49 -8.07
N LYS A 280 7.31 16.66 -8.45
CA LYS A 280 7.41 16.12 -9.81
C LYS A 280 6.26 15.19 -10.21
N GLY A 281 5.69 14.45 -9.26
CA GLY A 281 4.47 13.65 -9.51
C GLY A 281 3.26 14.53 -9.84
N ARG A 282 3.11 15.67 -9.14
CA ARG A 282 2.04 16.64 -9.40
C ARG A 282 2.21 17.31 -10.76
N GLU A 283 3.41 17.81 -11.05
CA GLU A 283 3.74 18.41 -12.35
C GLU A 283 3.47 17.43 -13.51
N MET A 284 3.75 16.14 -13.33
CA MET A 284 3.49 15.14 -14.35
C MET A 284 1.99 14.95 -14.62
N ALA A 285 1.17 14.90 -13.58
CA ALA A 285 -0.29 14.81 -13.72
C ALA A 285 -0.86 16.02 -14.48
N GLU A 286 -0.37 17.22 -14.18
CA GLU A 286 -0.73 18.46 -14.89
C GLU A 286 -0.32 18.40 -16.36
N LYS A 287 0.90 17.94 -16.67
CA LYS A 287 1.39 17.77 -18.05
C LYS A 287 0.59 16.74 -18.86
N LEU A 288 0.06 15.71 -18.20
CA LEU A 288 -0.86 14.74 -18.81
C LEU A 288 -2.30 15.27 -18.95
N GLY A 289 -2.59 16.48 -18.46
CA GLY A 289 -3.93 17.07 -18.48
C GLY A 289 -4.92 16.33 -17.59
N LEU A 290 -4.46 15.75 -16.47
CA LEU A 290 -5.32 15.06 -15.52
C LEU A 290 -5.99 16.07 -14.59
N THR A 291 -7.29 15.87 -14.35
CA THR A 291 -8.01 16.57 -13.28
C THR A 291 -7.53 16.04 -11.93
N ILE A 292 -6.95 16.90 -11.09
CA ILE A 292 -6.47 16.51 -9.76
C ILE A 292 -7.62 16.58 -8.77
N LYS A 293 -7.95 15.42 -8.16
CA LYS A 293 -8.83 15.32 -6.99
C LYS A 293 -7.97 15.28 -5.73
N ARG A 294 -8.40 15.93 -4.65
CA ARG A 294 -7.68 15.94 -3.37
C ARG A 294 -8.50 15.21 -2.31
N GLY A 295 -7.86 14.25 -1.62
CA GLY A 295 -8.44 13.57 -0.46
C GLY A 295 -7.65 13.85 0.81
N SER A 296 -8.31 13.69 1.97
CA SER A 296 -7.74 13.92 3.30
C SER A 296 -7.54 12.64 4.12
N GLU A 297 -7.85 11.49 3.54
CA GLU A 297 -7.85 10.19 4.22
C GLU A 297 -6.67 9.30 3.75
N CYS A 298 -6.40 8.22 4.48
CA CYS A 298 -5.36 7.24 4.15
C CYS A 298 -5.77 6.33 2.98
N CYS A 299 -4.79 5.66 2.38
CA CYS A 299 -5.02 4.70 1.30
C CYS A 299 -6.00 3.60 1.73
N GLY A 300 -7.05 3.39 0.93
CA GLY A 300 -8.12 2.43 1.19
C GLY A 300 -9.46 3.08 1.51
N LEU A 301 -9.42 4.30 2.07
CA LEU A 301 -10.59 5.17 2.22
C LEU A 301 -10.73 6.09 1.00
N ASP A 302 -11.94 6.56 0.77
CA ASP A 302 -12.32 7.44 -0.35
C ASP A 302 -12.64 8.85 0.15
#